data_AF-A0A496L0U7-F1
#
_entry.id   AF-A0A496L0U7-F1
#
_cell.length_a   1.000
_cell.length_b   1.000
_cell.length_c   1.000
_cell.angle_alpha   90.00
_cell.angle_beta   90.00
_cell.angle_gamma   90.00
#
_symmetry.space_group_name_H-M   'P 1'
#
loop_
_entity.id
_entity.type
_entity.pdbx_description
1 polymer ?
#
loop_
_entity_poly.entity_id
_entity_poly.type
_entity_poly.pdbx_seq_one_letter_code
_entity_poly.pdbx_strand_id
1 'polypeptide(L)'
;TVRNGNEEDVLPSKYIDLDGNIHEVDKAALASTDGILRYLRRERSELYYRTTTKPVSIFMNLKASKEFGKNVKLSFFINNLIDINPYYKAADKTTEREWAIPFFGAELTVNL
;
A
#
# COMPACT_ATOMS: atom_id res chain seq x y z
N THR A 1 1.32 -23.34 -0.82
CA THR A 1 2.77 -23.10 -0.69
C THR A 1 3.01 -21.62 -0.85
N VAL A 2 3.57 -20.95 0.16
CA VAL A 2 3.84 -19.51 0.15
C VAL A 2 4.90 -19.24 -0.93
N ARG A 3 4.62 -18.36 -1.90
CA ARG A 3 5.59 -17.98 -2.92
C ARG A 3 6.45 -16.86 -2.33
N ASN A 4 7.61 -17.23 -1.77
CA ASN A 4 8.57 -16.25 -1.26
C ASN A 4 9.00 -15.33 -2.40
N GLY A 5 9.23 -14.04 -2.09
CA GLY A 5 9.87 -13.12 -3.03
C GLY A 5 11.29 -13.61 -3.36
N ASN A 6 11.82 -13.23 -4.52
CA ASN A 6 13.18 -13.57 -4.95
C ASN A 6 14.26 -12.76 -4.17
N GLU A 7 13.97 -12.36 -2.94
CA GLU A 7 14.93 -11.69 -2.04
C GLU A 7 15.84 -12.79 -1.47
N GLU A 8 17.06 -12.89 -1.98
CA GLU A 8 17.90 -14.08 -1.78
C GLU A 8 18.60 -14.15 -0.42
N ASP A 9 18.83 -13.03 0.28
CA ASP A 9 19.62 -13.04 1.52
C ASP A 9 19.03 -12.14 2.63
N VAL A 10 18.98 -12.70 3.83
CA VAL A 10 18.56 -12.04 5.07
C VAL A 10 19.61 -11.02 5.53
N LEU A 11 20.84 -11.17 5.04
CA LEU A 11 21.98 -10.33 5.38
C LEU A 11 22.36 -9.38 4.24
N PRO A 12 22.78 -8.14 4.55
CA PRO A 12 23.43 -7.30 3.56
C PRO A 12 24.78 -7.90 3.16
N SER A 13 25.23 -7.64 1.94
CA SER A 13 26.57 -8.07 1.50
C SER A 13 27.69 -7.27 2.17
N LYS A 14 27.46 -5.97 2.43
CA LYS A 14 28.44 -5.05 3.03
C LYS A 14 27.78 -4.06 3.98
N TYR A 15 28.56 -3.47 4.88
CA TYR A 15 28.14 -2.33 5.71
C TYR A 15 29.22 -1.25 5.73
N ILE A 16 28.82 -0.04 6.12
CA ILE A 16 29.73 1.11 6.26
C ILE A 16 29.78 1.52 7.74
N ASP A 17 30.97 1.81 8.25
CA ASP A 17 31.14 2.32 9.61
C ASP A 17 30.97 3.85 9.66
N LEU A 18 31.08 4.43 10.87
CA LEU A 18 30.96 5.88 11.08
C LEU A 18 32.11 6.68 10.46
N ASP A 19 33.25 6.02 10.22
CA ASP A 19 34.43 6.61 9.60
C ASP A 19 34.38 6.49 8.06
N GLY A 20 33.32 5.88 7.52
CA GLY A 20 33.09 5.72 6.08
C GLY A 20 33.79 4.51 5.45
N ASN A 21 34.39 3.61 6.24
CA ASN A 21 35.03 2.41 5.71
C ASN A 21 33.99 1.34 5.42
N ILE A 22 34.15 0.66 4.28
CA ILE A 22 33.27 -0.42 3.85
C ILE A 22 33.84 -1.75 4.35
N HIS A 23 32.99 -2.51 5.04
CA HIS A 23 33.31 -3.83 5.57
C HIS A 23 32.44 -4.90 4.91
N GLU A 24 33.06 -6.02 4.53
CA GLU A 24 32.33 -7.21 4.11
C GLU A 24 31.62 -7.84 5.32
N VAL A 25 30.42 -8.36 5.08
CA VAL A 25 29.66 -9.03 6.13
C VAL A 25 30.13 -10.48 6.26
N ASP A 26 30.84 -10.80 7.34
CA ASP A 26 31.12 -12.19 7.70
C ASP A 26 29.85 -12.87 8.23
N LYS A 27 29.32 -13.80 7.42
CA LYS A 27 28.14 -14.60 7.75
C LYS A 27 28.33 -15.45 9.01
N ALA A 28 29.57 -15.85 9.34
CA ALA A 28 29.87 -16.66 10.52
C ALA A 28 29.87 -15.83 11.82
N ALA A 29 30.48 -14.64 11.81
CA ALA A 29 30.46 -13.71 12.95
C ALA A 29 29.02 -13.28 13.32
N LEU A 30 28.14 -13.14 12.32
CA LEU A 30 26.75 -12.73 12.46
C LEU A 30 25.77 -13.83 12.88
N ALA A 31 26.19 -15.09 12.91
CA ALA A 31 25.38 -16.18 13.48
C ALA A 31 25.23 -16.06 15.01
N SER A 32 26.08 -15.25 15.64
CA SER A 32 25.95 -14.90 17.05
C SER A 32 24.86 -13.85 17.26
N THR A 33 24.05 -14.00 18.31
CA THR A 33 23.02 -13.03 18.72
C THR A 33 23.60 -11.82 19.48
N ASP A 34 24.92 -11.77 19.61
CA ASP A 34 25.63 -10.85 20.49
C ASP A 34 26.37 -9.78 19.68
N GLY A 35 26.29 -8.53 20.14
CA GLY A 35 26.95 -7.38 19.50
C GLY A 35 26.07 -6.55 18.57
N ILE A 36 26.65 -5.47 18.03
CA ILE A 36 25.93 -4.44 17.24
C ILE A 36 25.54 -4.92 15.84
N LEU A 37 26.28 -5.87 15.26
CA LEU A 37 26.06 -6.30 13.89
C LEU A 37 24.75 -7.11 13.72
N ARG A 38 24.17 -7.65 14.80
CA ARG A 38 22.86 -8.34 14.78
C ARG A 38 21.73 -7.48 14.20
N TYR A 39 21.83 -6.15 14.36
CA TYR A 39 20.82 -5.21 13.84
C TYR A 39 20.86 -5.08 12.31
N LEU A 40 21.92 -5.60 11.66
CA LEU A 40 22.01 -5.66 10.20
C LEU A 40 21.18 -6.82 9.62
N ARG A 41 20.76 -7.79 10.44
CA ARG A 41 19.96 -8.93 10.01
C ARG A 41 18.52 -8.50 9.73
N ARG A 42 18.05 -8.72 8.50
CA ARG A 42 16.69 -8.38 8.07
C ARG A 42 15.82 -9.63 8.06
N GLU A 43 15.57 -10.20 9.24
CA GLU A 43 14.63 -11.32 9.36
C GLU A 43 13.24 -10.90 8.87
N ARG A 44 12.66 -11.73 8.01
CA ARG A 44 11.28 -11.60 7.55
C ARG A 44 10.47 -12.70 8.20
N SER A 45 9.40 -12.32 8.90
CA SER A 45 8.45 -13.30 9.40
C SER A 45 7.72 -13.96 8.23
N GLU A 46 7.15 -15.14 8.45
CA GLU A 46 6.30 -15.81 7.45
C GLU A 46 5.19 -14.89 6.93
N LEU A 47 4.74 -13.95 7.77
CA LEU A 47 3.72 -12.99 7.45
C LEU A 47 4.08 -12.11 6.25
N TYR A 48 5.36 -11.77 6.08
CA TYR A 48 5.85 -10.93 4.99
C TYR A 48 5.57 -11.53 3.61
N TYR A 49 5.60 -12.87 3.51
CA TYR A 49 5.41 -13.58 2.24
C TYR A 49 3.96 -14.05 2.03
N ARG A 50 3.08 -13.88 3.02
CA ARG A 50 1.69 -14.34 2.90
C ARG A 50 0.92 -13.44 1.96
N THR A 51 0.36 -14.05 0.92
CA THR A 51 -0.55 -13.37 0.01
C THR A 51 -1.86 -13.04 0.73
N THR A 52 -2.33 -11.81 0.55
CA THR A 52 -3.68 -11.40 0.95
C THR A 52 -4.60 -11.45 -0.26
N THR A 53 -5.72 -12.18 -0.14
CA THR A 53 -6.73 -12.27 -1.20
C THR A 53 -7.90 -11.36 -0.84
N LYS A 54 -8.13 -10.33 -1.66
CA LYS A 54 -9.24 -9.40 -1.48
C LYS A 54 -10.49 -9.86 -2.24
N PRO A 55 -11.69 -9.72 -1.67
CA PRO A 55 -12.95 -10.00 -2.36
C PRO A 55 -13.22 -8.93 -3.43
N VAL A 56 -14.13 -9.26 -4.34
CA VAL A 56 -14.60 -8.28 -5.34
C VAL A 56 -15.30 -7.13 -4.60
N SER A 57 -14.92 -5.92 -4.98
CA SER A 57 -15.44 -4.65 -4.46
C SER A 57 -16.18 -3.92 -5.56
N ILE A 58 -17.31 -3.28 -5.23
CA ILE A 58 -18.17 -2.57 -6.19
C ILE A 58 -18.36 -1.15 -5.70
N PHE A 59 -17.99 -0.18 -6.53
CA PHE A 59 -18.23 1.24 -6.27
C PHE A 59 -18.85 1.93 -7.48
N MET A 60 -19.59 3.00 -7.24
CA MET A 60 -20.23 3.79 -8.29
C MET A 60 -20.05 5.29 -8.05
N ASN A 61 -19.54 5.98 -9.07
CA ASN A 61 -19.43 7.44 -9.12
C ASN A 61 -20.40 7.97 -10.18
N LEU A 62 -21.08 9.07 -9.87
CA LEU A 62 -22.05 9.70 -10.76
C LEU A 62 -21.63 11.14 -11.03
N LYS A 63 -21.72 11.57 -12.29
CA LYS A 63 -21.64 12.99 -12.67
C LYS A 63 -22.80 13.32 -13.59
N ALA A 64 -23.52 14.39 -13.25
CA ALA A 64 -24.59 14.95 -14.06
C ALA A 64 -24.25 16.40 -14.41
N SER A 65 -24.29 16.74 -15.69
CA SER A 65 -24.01 18.09 -16.17
C SER A 65 -25.13 18.63 -17.04
N LYS A 66 -25.46 19.90 -16.88
CA LYS A 66 -26.38 20.65 -17.73
C LYS A 66 -25.70 21.90 -18.28
N GLU A 67 -25.78 22.07 -19.59
CA GLU A 67 -25.31 23.25 -20.29
C GLU A 67 -26.47 24.24 -20.50
N PHE A 68 -26.18 25.51 -20.24
CA PHE A 68 -27.09 26.64 -20.42
C PHE A 68 -26.47 27.58 -21.46
N GLY A 69 -26.94 27.48 -22.70
CA GLY A 69 -26.31 28.19 -23.83
C GLY A 69 -24.87 27.71 -24.07
N LYS A 70 -24.03 28.60 -24.62
CA LYS A 70 -22.62 28.28 -24.94
C LYS A 70 -21.63 28.64 -23.82
N ASN A 71 -22.09 29.40 -22.84
CA ASN A 71 -21.22 30.11 -21.90
C ASN A 71 -21.30 29.57 -20.48
N VAL A 72 -22.29 28.75 -20.13
CA VAL A 72 -22.48 28.29 -18.74
C VAL A 72 -22.75 26.79 -18.69
N LYS A 73 -22.06 26.09 -17.80
CA LYS A 73 -22.29 24.68 -17.51
C LYS A 73 -22.33 24.44 -16.00
N LEU A 74 -23.40 23.83 -15.53
CA LEU A 74 -23.53 23.38 -14.15
C LEU A 74 -23.32 21.87 -14.10
N SER A 75 -22.48 21.41 -13.18
CA SER A 75 -22.23 19.98 -12.96
C SER A 75 -22.41 19.62 -11.50
N PHE A 76 -23.05 18.50 -11.23
CA PHE A 76 -23.12 17.85 -9.93
C PHE A 76 -22.41 16.51 -10.01
N PHE A 77 -21.70 16.14 -8.97
CA PHE A 77 -21.01 14.87 -8.91
C PHE A 77 -21.09 14.25 -7.52
N ILE A 78 -21.13 12.92 -7.51
CA ILE A 78 -21.20 12.08 -6.33
C ILE A 78 -20.14 11.00 -6.49
N ASN A 79 -19.16 10.99 -5.61
CA ASN A 79 -18.18 9.91 -5.53
C ASN A 79 -18.60 8.92 -4.44
N ASN A 80 -18.42 7.64 -4.72
CA ASN A 80 -18.76 6.52 -3.84
C ASN A 80 -20.24 6.51 -3.44
N LEU A 81 -21.15 6.75 -4.41
CA LEU A 81 -22.60 6.71 -4.21
C LEU A 81 -23.05 5.31 -3.77
N ILE A 82 -22.45 4.28 -4.36
CA ILE A 82 -22.52 2.90 -3.90
C ILE A 82 -21.09 2.50 -3.53
N ASP A 83 -20.93 1.85 -2.38
CA ASP A 83 -19.65 1.34 -1.87
C ASP A 83 -19.86 -0.02 -1.18
N ILE A 84 -19.80 -1.10 -1.95
CA ILE A 84 -19.97 -2.48 -1.49
C ILE A 84 -18.59 -3.13 -1.42
N ASN A 85 -18.04 -3.12 -0.21
CA ASN A 85 -16.77 -3.76 0.11
C ASN A 85 -16.99 -4.80 1.22
N PRO A 86 -16.92 -6.10 0.89
CA PRO A 86 -17.01 -7.17 1.88
C PRO A 86 -15.84 -7.14 2.86
N TYR A 87 -16.07 -7.60 4.08
CA TYR A 87 -15.00 -7.90 5.03
C TYR A 87 -14.11 -9.01 4.50
N TYR A 88 -12.80 -8.92 4.76
CA TYR A 88 -11.83 -9.95 4.40
C TYR A 88 -10.78 -10.15 5.50
N LYS A 89 -10.02 -11.23 5.36
CA LYS A 89 -8.90 -11.53 6.26
C LYS A 89 -7.59 -11.11 5.60
N ALA A 90 -6.85 -10.24 6.27
CA ALA A 90 -5.49 -9.90 5.87
C ALA A 90 -4.52 -11.08 6.13
N ALA A 91 -3.30 -10.98 5.63
CA ALA A 91 -2.25 -11.98 5.81
C ALA A 91 -2.01 -12.38 7.28
N ASP A 92 -2.27 -11.47 8.22
CA ASP A 92 -2.08 -11.61 9.66
C ASP A 92 -3.33 -12.11 10.40
N LYS A 93 -4.37 -12.48 9.64
CA LYS A 93 -5.69 -12.91 10.13
C LYS A 93 -6.52 -11.81 10.80
N THR A 94 -6.09 -10.55 10.74
CA THR A 94 -6.94 -9.43 11.12
C THR A 94 -8.11 -9.30 10.16
N THR A 95 -9.24 -8.83 10.67
CA THR A 95 -10.42 -8.55 9.84
C THR A 95 -10.30 -7.12 9.34
N GLU A 96 -10.24 -6.96 8.02
CA GLU A 96 -10.17 -5.66 7.38
C GLU A 96 -11.40 -5.44 6.49
N ARG A 97 -11.70 -4.17 6.24
CA ARG A 97 -12.69 -3.74 5.27
C ARG A 97 -12.29 -2.37 4.73
N GLU A 98 -12.30 -2.26 3.41
CA GLU A 98 -12.18 -0.98 2.74
C GLU A 98 -13.54 -0.29 2.77
N TRP A 99 -13.57 1.00 3.04
CA TRP A 99 -14.80 1.80 2.97
C TRP A 99 -14.44 3.23 2.62
N ALA A 100 -15.32 3.87 1.88
CA ALA A 100 -15.19 5.26 1.51
C ALA A 100 -16.42 6.04 1.95
N ILE A 101 -16.20 7.29 2.38
CA ILE A 101 -17.29 8.21 2.69
C ILE A 101 -17.78 8.81 1.36
N PRO A 102 -19.10 8.79 1.09
CA PRO A 102 -19.64 9.45 -0.09
C PRO A 102 -19.30 10.94 -0.10
N PHE A 103 -18.85 11.44 -1.25
CA PHE A 103 -18.51 12.85 -1.43
C PHE A 103 -19.43 13.48 -2.48
N PHE A 104 -20.01 14.63 -2.13
CA PHE A 104 -20.92 15.38 -3.00
C PHE A 104 -20.29 16.71 -3.36
N GLY A 105 -20.32 17.05 -4.64
CA GLY A 105 -19.80 18.32 -5.12
C GLY A 105 -20.62 18.89 -6.27
N ALA A 106 -20.44 20.19 -6.46
CA ALA A 106 -21.01 20.92 -7.58
C ALA A 106 -19.96 21.87 -8.15
N GLU A 107 -19.99 22.04 -9.46
CA GLU A 107 -19.08 22.89 -10.23
C GLU A 107 -19.90 23.75 -11.19
N LEU A 108 -19.56 25.04 -11.26
CA LEU A 108 -20.07 25.97 -12.27
C LEU A 108 -18.92 26.39 -13.17
N THR A 109 -19.05 26.14 -14.48
CA THR A 109 -18.11 26.61 -15.49
C THR A 109 -18.72 27.78 -16.24
N VAL A 110 -17.98 28.88 -16.35
CA VAL A 110 -18.37 30.08 -17.11
C VAL A 110 -17.29 30.35 -18.16
N ASN A 111 -17.68 30.34 -19.43
CA ASN A 111 -16.82 30.72 -20.56
C ASN A 111 -17.15 32.16 -20.95
N LEU A 112 -16.16 33.05 -20.79
CA LEU A 112 -16.23 34.47 -21.15
C LEU A 112 -15.97 34.68 -22.65
#